data_AF-X1QFZ7-F1
#
_entry.id   AF-X1QFZ7-F1
#
_cell.length_a   1.000
_cell.length_b   1.000
_cell.length_c   1.000
_cell.angle_alpha   90.00
_cell.angle_beta   90.00
_cell.angle_gamma   90.00
#
_symmetry.space_group_name_H-M   'P 1'
#
loop_
_entity.id
_entity.type
_entity.pdbx_description
1 polymer ?
#
loop_
_entity_poly.entity_id
_entity_poly.type
_entity_poly.pdbx_seq_one_letter_code
_entity_poly.pdbx_strand_id
1 'polypeptide(L)'
;IVTGCYAEAGKDNLRKRFPQIDLVLGNKEKLKIPRIITGPNENHEDTKSFIQTFHAHSRAFVKIEDGCDQFCSYCRVPYVRGAKIKSRAPDEVLKEVESLILNGFKEIVLVGVNLALYGRDLELPITLVDLLRDMQCFEETT
;
A
#
# COMPACT_ATOMS: atom_id res chain seq x y z
N ILE A 1 0.66 7.07 -19.51
CA ILE A 1 1.34 7.06 -18.19
C ILE A 1 1.63 5.61 -17.77
N VAL A 2 2.82 5.32 -17.24
CA VAL A 2 3.20 4.02 -16.70
C VAL A 2 3.70 4.18 -15.26
N THR A 3 3.24 3.32 -14.35
CA THR A 3 3.70 3.28 -12.95
C THR A 3 3.76 1.85 -12.40
N GLY A 4 4.28 1.69 -11.18
CA GLY A 4 4.43 0.41 -10.48
C GLY A 4 5.88 -0.03 -10.32
N CYS A 5 6.08 -1.28 -9.86
CA CYS A 5 7.40 -1.78 -9.47
C CYS A 5 8.41 -1.79 -10.63
N TYR A 6 7.98 -2.12 -11.86
CA TYR A 6 8.86 -2.09 -13.03
C TYR A 6 9.20 -0.65 -13.48
N ALA A 7 8.27 0.29 -13.33
CA ALA A 7 8.53 1.70 -13.62
C ALA A 7 9.61 2.28 -12.71
N GLU A 8 9.67 1.83 -11.44
CA GLU A 8 10.76 2.14 -10.51
C GLU A 8 12.08 1.47 -10.95
N ALA A 9 12.04 0.18 -11.25
CA ALA A 9 13.24 -0.61 -11.56
C ALA A 9 13.87 -0.37 -12.94
N GLY A 10 13.08 0.08 -13.91
CA GLY A 10 13.41 0.04 -15.34
C GLY A 10 13.02 1.29 -16.11
N LYS A 11 12.98 2.45 -15.43
CA LYS A 11 12.53 3.74 -15.98
C LYS A 11 13.14 4.07 -17.34
N ASP A 12 14.47 3.94 -17.47
CA ASP A 12 15.18 4.24 -18.70
C ASP A 12 14.88 3.24 -19.83
N ASN A 13 14.67 1.97 -19.48
CA ASN A 13 14.31 0.95 -20.46
C ASN A 13 12.93 1.22 -21.06
N LEU A 14 11.95 1.57 -20.22
CA LEU A 14 10.60 1.92 -20.66
C LEU A 14 10.62 3.11 -21.62
N ARG A 15 11.34 4.19 -21.27
CA ARG A 15 11.45 5.38 -22.12
C ARG A 15 12.11 5.10 -23.47
N LYS A 16 13.17 4.28 -23.48
CA LYS A 16 13.89 3.94 -24.72
C LYS A 16 13.07 3.04 -25.64
N ARG A 17 12.37 2.05 -25.07
CA ARG A 17 11.70 0.99 -25.83
C ARG A 17 10.30 1.37 -26.28
N PHE A 18 9.66 2.30 -25.56
CA PHE A 18 8.30 2.77 -25.83
C PHE A 18 8.26 4.30 -25.80
N PRO A 19 8.72 4.96 -26.88
CA PRO A 19 8.79 6.42 -26.96
C PRO A 19 7.42 7.11 -26.87
N GLN A 20 6.33 6.39 -27.12
CA GLN A 20 4.95 6.88 -26.96
C GLN A 20 4.49 7.02 -25.49
N ILE A 21 5.32 6.64 -24.50
CA ILE A 21 4.96 6.81 -23.09
C ILE A 21 5.21 8.27 -22.68
N ASP A 22 4.14 9.01 -22.38
CA ASP A 22 4.26 10.42 -21.95
C ASP A 22 4.93 10.57 -20.57
N LEU A 23 4.62 9.66 -19.63
CA LEU A 23 5.10 9.74 -18.24
C LEU A 23 5.43 8.35 -17.70
N VAL A 24 6.60 8.21 -17.08
CA VAL A 24 7.02 7.04 -16.30
C VAL A 24 7.27 7.48 -14.86
N LEU A 25 6.44 6.99 -13.95
CA LEU A 25 6.40 7.41 -12.54
C LEU A 25 6.68 6.22 -11.63
N GLY A 26 7.62 6.36 -10.71
CA GLY A 26 7.94 5.35 -9.71
C GLY A 26 6.82 5.12 -8.70
N ASN A 27 7.01 4.14 -7.81
CA ASN A 27 6.01 3.74 -6.83
C ASN A 27 5.70 4.85 -5.80
N LYS A 28 6.68 5.71 -5.48
CA LYS A 28 6.48 6.88 -4.60
C LYS A 28 5.80 8.06 -5.30
N GLU A 29 5.99 8.17 -6.62
CA GLU A 29 5.48 9.29 -7.42
C GLU A 29 4.01 9.06 -7.82
N LYS A 30 3.53 7.82 -7.81
CA LYS A 30 2.18 7.47 -8.27
C LYS A 30 1.05 8.19 -7.53
N LEU A 31 1.23 8.50 -6.25
CA LEU A 31 0.22 9.24 -5.47
C LEU A 31 0.10 10.70 -5.93
N LYS A 32 1.13 11.22 -6.61
CA LYS A 32 1.14 12.58 -7.16
C LYS A 32 0.55 12.66 -8.56
N ILE A 33 0.07 11.54 -9.14
CA ILE A 33 -0.49 11.50 -10.49
C ILE A 33 -1.60 12.55 -10.69
N PRO A 34 -2.60 12.69 -9.81
CA PRO A 34 -3.65 13.71 -9.98
C PRO A 34 -3.06 15.12 -10.15
N ARG A 35 -2.18 15.52 -9.22
CA ARG A 35 -1.47 16.80 -9.26
C ARG A 35 -0.59 16.97 -10.51
N ILE A 36 0.05 15.91 -10.99
CA ILE A 36 0.89 15.95 -12.21
C ILE A 36 0.02 16.18 -13.46
N ILE A 37 -1.19 15.60 -13.50
CA ILE A 37 -2.08 15.69 -14.66
C ILE A 37 -2.83 17.02 -14.67
N THR A 38 -3.39 17.46 -13.54
CA THR A 38 -4.31 18.61 -13.52
C THR A 38 -3.66 19.92 -13.05
N GLY A 39 -2.46 19.86 -12.48
CA GLY A 39 -1.67 21.02 -12.09
C GLY A 39 -1.76 21.40 -10.60
N PRO A 40 -0.91 22.33 -10.13
CA PRO A 40 -0.74 22.64 -8.71
C PRO A 40 -1.86 23.49 -8.07
N ASN A 41 -2.76 24.08 -8.88
CA ASN A 41 -3.81 24.99 -8.41
C ASN A 41 -5.10 24.27 -8.02
N GLU A 42 -5.21 22.97 -8.27
CA GLU A 42 -6.31 22.15 -7.77
C GLU A 42 -5.99 21.62 -6.38
N ASN A 43 -6.95 21.74 -5.46
CA ASN A 43 -6.87 21.17 -4.12
C ASN A 43 -6.95 19.64 -4.21
N HIS A 44 -5.83 19.02 -4.55
CA HIS A 44 -5.60 17.61 -4.28
C HIS A 44 -5.16 17.53 -2.83
N GLU A 45 -6.10 17.33 -1.91
CA GLU A 45 -5.70 16.84 -0.60
C GLU A 45 -4.87 15.58 -0.82
N ASP A 46 -3.69 15.50 -0.21
CA ASP A 46 -2.93 14.25 -0.08
C ASP A 46 -3.72 13.35 0.91
N THR A 47 -4.97 13.05 0.60
CA THR A 47 -5.82 12.22 1.42
C THR A 47 -5.15 10.86 1.41
N LYS A 48 -4.75 10.37 2.58
CA LYS A 48 -4.57 8.94 2.80
C LYS A 48 -5.95 8.30 2.57
N SER A 49 -6.32 8.10 1.31
CA SER A 49 -7.63 7.58 0.95
C SER A 49 -7.62 6.11 1.33
N PHE A 50 -8.31 5.78 2.41
CA PHE A 50 -8.68 4.40 2.69
C PHE A 50 -9.45 3.87 1.48
N ILE A 51 -9.13 2.65 1.05
CA ILE A 51 -9.88 2.06 -0.06
C ILE A 51 -11.24 1.70 0.51
N GLN A 52 -12.29 2.39 0.05
CA GLN A 52 -13.64 2.17 0.55
C GLN A 52 -14.38 1.07 -0.23
N THR A 53 -13.96 0.77 -1.46
CA THR A 53 -14.62 -0.23 -2.30
C THR A 53 -13.66 -0.93 -3.25
N PHE A 54 -14.01 -2.17 -3.58
CA PHE A 54 -13.35 -3.00 -4.57
C PHE A 54 -14.40 -3.42 -5.59
N HIS A 55 -14.31 -2.90 -6.81
CA HIS A 55 -15.23 -3.31 -7.87
C HIS A 55 -15.05 -4.79 -8.22
N ALA A 56 -16.16 -5.54 -8.25
CA ALA A 56 -16.23 -6.95 -8.64
C ALA A 56 -15.38 -7.92 -7.79
N HIS A 57 -15.06 -7.56 -6.54
CA HIS A 57 -14.38 -8.46 -5.60
C HIS A 57 -15.27 -8.76 -4.38
N SER A 58 -15.31 -10.02 -3.97
CA SER A 58 -15.95 -10.46 -2.71
C SER A 58 -15.09 -10.17 -1.46
N ARG A 59 -13.81 -9.83 -1.68
CA ARG A 59 -12.79 -9.62 -0.66
C ARG A 59 -12.14 -8.25 -0.80
N ALA A 60 -11.76 -7.66 0.32
CA ALA A 60 -11.06 -6.39 0.39
C ALA A 60 -9.61 -6.59 0.83
N PHE A 61 -8.67 -5.95 0.13
CA PHE A 61 -7.24 -6.03 0.44
C PHE A 61 -6.79 -4.82 1.24
N VAL A 62 -6.29 -5.04 2.45
CA VAL A 62 -5.78 -3.98 3.31
C VAL A 62 -4.27 -4.09 3.38
N LYS A 63 -3.57 -3.16 2.72
CA LYS A 63 -2.10 -3.14 2.76
C LYS A 63 -1.63 -2.56 4.08
N ILE A 64 -1.01 -3.37 4.93
CA ILE A 64 -0.56 -2.96 6.27
C ILE A 64 0.94 -2.66 6.36
N GLU A 65 1.72 -3.11 5.38
CA GLU A 65 3.18 -3.04 5.40
C GLU A 65 3.75 -2.89 3.98
N ASP A 66 4.87 -2.20 3.84
CA ASP A 66 5.61 -2.04 2.59
C ASP A 66 7.12 -1.92 2.82
N GLY A 67 7.93 -2.25 1.81
CA GLY A 67 9.39 -2.31 1.95
C GLY A 67 9.87 -3.58 2.67
N CYS A 68 11.18 -3.80 2.73
CA CYS A 68 11.75 -4.92 3.48
C CYS A 68 13.24 -4.68 3.66
N ASP A 69 13.76 -4.94 4.86
CA ASP A 69 15.19 -4.85 5.19
C ASP A 69 15.93 -6.19 4.99
N GLN A 70 15.23 -7.22 4.51
CA GLN A 70 15.81 -8.52 4.19
C GLN A 70 16.36 -8.51 2.76
N PHE A 71 17.69 -8.60 2.64
CA PHE A 71 18.41 -8.68 1.36
C PHE A 71 18.53 -10.13 0.89
N CYS A 72 17.38 -10.80 0.71
CA CYS A 72 17.38 -12.15 0.18
C CYS A 72 17.98 -12.18 -1.23
N SER A 73 18.76 -13.21 -1.56
CA SER A 73 19.53 -13.32 -2.81
C SER A 73 18.69 -13.18 -4.09
N TYR A 74 17.39 -13.49 -4.02
CA TYR A 74 16.45 -13.41 -5.12
C TYR A 74 15.58 -12.14 -5.11
N CYS A 75 15.60 -11.35 -4.03
CA CYS A 75 14.56 -10.36 -3.76
C CYS A 75 14.95 -8.97 -4.27
N ARG A 76 14.13 -8.42 -5.17
CA ARG A 76 14.31 -7.05 -5.67
C ARG A 76 13.68 -5.98 -4.78
N VAL A 77 12.86 -6.36 -3.80
CA VAL A 77 12.03 -5.44 -3.01
C VAL A 77 12.81 -4.32 -2.32
N PRO A 78 13.96 -4.56 -1.66
CA PRO A 78 14.75 -3.48 -1.03
C PRO A 78 15.10 -2.35 -2.01
N TYR A 79 15.27 -2.67 -3.30
CA TYR A 79 15.61 -1.71 -4.35
C TYR A 79 14.41 -1.01 -4.96
N VAL A 80 13.23 -1.64 -5.02
CA VAL A 80 12.04 -1.06 -5.69
C VAL A 80 10.95 -0.54 -4.75
N ARG A 81 10.83 -1.08 -3.54
CA ARG A 81 9.87 -0.59 -2.53
C ARG A 81 10.57 0.06 -1.32
N GLY A 82 11.87 -0.19 -1.19
CA GLY A 82 12.77 0.40 -0.21
C GLY A 82 13.27 -0.61 0.82
N ALA A 83 14.50 -0.38 1.30
CA ALA A 83 15.21 -1.26 2.23
C ALA A 83 14.80 -1.08 3.70
N LYS A 84 13.77 -0.27 3.98
CA LYS A 84 13.21 -0.09 5.32
C LYS A 84 11.82 -0.71 5.34
N ILE A 85 11.50 -1.41 6.41
CA ILE A 85 10.12 -1.77 6.74
C ILE A 85 9.33 -0.47 6.94
N LYS A 86 8.10 -0.44 6.44
CA LYS A 86 7.16 0.68 6.59
C LYS A 86 5.81 0.11 6.95
N SER A 87 5.58 -0.04 8.24
CA SER A 87 4.29 -0.44 8.77
C SER A 87 3.33 0.74 8.81
N ARG A 88 2.05 0.46 8.58
CA ARG A 88 0.98 1.39 8.92
C ARG A 88 0.67 1.31 10.40
N ALA A 89 0.27 2.45 10.97
CA ALA A 89 -0.20 2.50 12.34
C ALA A 89 -1.44 1.58 12.50
N PRO A 90 -1.53 0.78 13.58
CA PRO A 90 -2.65 -0.15 13.79
C PRO A 90 -4.02 0.53 13.74
N ASP A 91 -4.14 1.73 14.31
CA ASP A 91 -5.41 2.46 14.32
C ASP A 91 -5.85 2.85 12.90
N GLU A 92 -4.92 3.23 12.02
CA GLU A 92 -5.21 3.49 10.60
C GLU A 92 -5.62 2.21 9.86
N VAL A 93 -5.11 1.04 10.27
CA VAL A 93 -5.49 -0.24 9.69
C VAL A 93 -6.88 -0.64 10.16
N LEU A 94 -7.15 -0.57 11.46
CA LEU A 94 -8.43 -0.93 12.08
C LEU A 94 -9.59 -0.08 11.54
N LYS A 95 -9.38 1.24 11.39
CA LYS A 95 -10.37 2.14 10.78
C LYS A 95 -10.71 1.77 9.33
N GLU A 96 -9.72 1.37 8.54
CA GLU A 96 -9.97 0.93 7.15
C GLU A 96 -10.73 -0.40 7.12
N VAL A 97 -10.34 -1.34 7.98
CA VAL A 97 -11.02 -2.63 8.13
C VAL A 97 -12.49 -2.42 8.52
N GLU A 98 -12.75 -1.60 9.54
CA GLU A 98 -14.11 -1.27 9.99
C GLU A 98 -14.95 -0.66 8.86
N SER A 99 -14.39 0.31 8.13
CA SER A 99 -15.08 0.92 6.98
C SER A 99 -15.41 -0.11 5.89
N LEU A 100 -14.52 -1.07 5.63
CA LEU A 100 -14.76 -2.12 4.64
C LEU A 100 -15.84 -3.10 5.10
N ILE A 101 -15.86 -3.47 6.38
CA ILE A 101 -16.92 -4.31 6.97
C ILE A 101 -18.27 -3.61 6.85
N LEU A 102 -18.35 -2.32 7.18
CA LEU A 102 -19.57 -1.51 7.04
C LEU A 102 -20.04 -1.41 5.57
N ASN A 103 -19.10 -1.46 4.62
CA ASN A 103 -19.41 -1.51 3.19
C ASN A 103 -19.78 -2.92 2.68
N GLY A 104 -19.96 -3.88 3.58
CA GLY A 104 -20.50 -5.21 3.27
C GLY A 104 -19.46 -6.27 2.88
N PHE A 105 -18.16 -5.97 2.99
CA PHE A 105 -17.12 -6.97 2.75
C PHE A 105 -17.13 -8.05 3.83
N LYS A 106 -17.13 -9.31 3.42
CA LYS A 106 -17.13 -10.48 4.32
C LYS A 106 -15.76 -11.15 4.45
N GLU A 107 -14.80 -10.76 3.61
CA GLU A 107 -13.43 -11.28 3.63
C GLU A 107 -12.46 -10.10 3.54
N ILE A 108 -11.63 -9.96 4.58
CA ILE A 108 -10.55 -8.98 4.65
C ILE A 108 -9.21 -9.71 4.51
N VAL A 109 -8.40 -9.28 3.55
CA VAL A 109 -7.08 -9.87 3.28
C VAL A 109 -6.00 -8.83 3.61
N LEU A 110 -5.28 -9.05 4.71
CA LEU A 110 -4.12 -8.24 5.06
C LEU A 110 -2.97 -8.56 4.10
N VAL A 111 -2.36 -7.52 3.52
CA VAL A 111 -1.24 -7.67 2.58
C VAL A 111 -0.04 -6.81 2.97
N GLY A 112 1.14 -7.32 2.67
CA GLY A 112 2.43 -6.66 2.89
C GLY A 112 3.53 -7.37 2.11
N VAL A 113 4.77 -6.87 2.19
CA VAL A 113 5.93 -7.54 1.61
C VAL A 113 6.36 -8.71 2.49
N ASN A 114 6.44 -8.49 3.80
CA ASN A 114 6.77 -9.51 4.79
C ASN A 114 6.01 -9.24 6.09
N LEU A 115 4.82 -9.82 6.21
CA LEU A 115 3.91 -9.60 7.34
C LEU A 115 4.50 -9.99 8.70
N ALA A 116 5.48 -10.90 8.74
CA ALA A 116 6.17 -11.26 9.99
C ALA A 116 7.04 -10.12 10.58
N LEU A 117 7.28 -9.06 9.79
CA LEU A 117 8.02 -7.87 10.19
C LEU A 117 7.11 -6.69 10.56
N TYR A 118 5.79 -6.83 10.42
CA TYR A 118 4.84 -5.76 10.73
C TYR A 118 5.04 -5.23 12.16
N GLY A 119 5.00 -3.90 12.27
CA GLY A 119 5.03 -3.14 13.52
C GLY A 119 6.42 -3.00 14.16
N ARG A 120 7.47 -3.63 13.62
CA ARG A 120 8.85 -3.53 14.17
C ARG A 120 9.48 -2.15 14.01
N ASP A 121 9.01 -1.37 13.03
CA ASP A 121 9.49 -0.02 12.72
C ASP A 121 8.67 1.09 13.38
N LEU A 122 7.63 0.74 14.16
CA LEU A 122 6.79 1.71 14.87
C LEU A 122 7.42 2.13 16.20
N GLU A 123 7.14 3.36 16.66
CA GLU A 123 7.61 3.87 17.96
C GLU A 123 7.10 3.05 19.14
N LEU A 124 5.87 2.54 19.02
CA LEU A 124 5.28 1.55 19.92
C LEU A 124 5.17 0.23 19.13
N PRO A 125 6.15 -0.69 19.29
CA PRO A 125 6.15 -1.92 18.54
C PRO A 125 4.93 -2.78 18.86
N ILE A 126 4.37 -3.37 17.81
CA ILE A 126 3.23 -4.28 17.84
C ILE A 126 3.52 -5.41 16.86
N THR A 127 2.95 -6.59 17.07
CA THR A 127 3.09 -7.70 16.11
C THR A 127 1.86 -7.83 15.22
N LEU A 128 1.99 -8.61 14.14
CA LEU A 128 0.84 -9.03 13.35
C LEU A 128 -0.22 -9.75 14.22
N VAL A 129 0.21 -10.54 15.20
CA VAL A 129 -0.71 -11.28 16.07
C VAL A 129 -1.54 -10.34 16.93
N ASP A 130 -0.94 -9.27 17.45
CA ASP A 130 -1.65 -8.27 18.24
C ASP A 130 -2.67 -7.51 17.39
N LEU A 131 -2.29 -7.09 16.18
CA LEU A 131 -3.24 -6.50 15.22
C LEU A 131 -4.43 -7.43 14.92
N LEU A 132 -4.17 -8.73 14.75
CA LEU A 132 -5.24 -9.72 14.52
C LEU A 132 -6.16 -9.87 15.73
N ARG A 133 -5.64 -9.76 16.96
CA ARG A 133 -6.47 -9.75 18.18
C ARG A 133 -7.36 -8.52 18.23
N ASP A 134 -6.82 -7.35 17.91
CA ASP A 134 -7.60 -6.11 17.86
C ASP A 134 -8.72 -6.19 16.81
N MET A 135 -8.49 -6.91 15.70
CA MET A 135 -9.51 -7.15 14.67
C MET A 135 -10.62 -8.11 15.10
N GLN A 136 -10.39 -9.00 16.08
CA GLN A 136 -11.43 -9.94 16.54
C GLN A 136 -12.62 -9.23 17.17
N CYS A 137 -12.43 -8.02 17.70
CA CYS A 137 -13.51 -7.20 18.24
C CYS A 137 -14.61 -6.87 17.21
N PHE A 138 -14.36 -7.00 15.92
CA PHE A 138 -15.37 -6.78 14.88
C PHE A 138 -16.31 -7.98 14.65
N GLU A 139 -15.97 -9.17 15.15
CA GLU A 139 -16.85 -10.36 15.05
C GLU A 139 -18.09 -10.23 15.95
N GLU A 140 -18.04 -9.41 17.00
CA GLU A 140 -19.14 -9.24 17.96
C GLU A 140 -20.24 -8.27 17.48
N THR A 141 -20.04 -7.59 16.35
CA THR A 141 -20.92 -6.52 15.84
C THR A 141 -21.70 -6.90 14.57
N THR A 142 -21.55 -8.14 14.09
CA THR A 142 -22.20 -8.65 12.85
C THR A 142 -23.24 -9.71 13.18
#